data_AF-A0A7X6A686-F1
#
_entry.id   AF-A0A7X6A686-F1
#
_cell.length_a   1.000
_cell.length_b   1.000
_cell.length_c   1.000
_cell.angle_alpha   90.00
_cell.angle_beta   90.00
_cell.angle_gamma   90.00
#
_symmetry.space_group_name_H-M   'P 1'
#
loop_
_entity.id
_entity.type
_entity.pdbx_description
1 polymer ?
#
loop_
_entity_poly.entity_id
_entity_poly.type
_entity_poly.pdbx_seq_one_letter_code
_entity_poly.pdbx_strand_id
1 'polypeptide(L)'
;MTFEAFYEQELKSVIGLAYALSGSRAAAEDLAQDAFLAAHRSWDRIGRYDKPEAWVRRVVANMSVSLFRKTVREARAIARLDVPGAVLPS
;
A
#
# COMPACT_ATOMS: atom_id res chain seq x y z
N MET A 1 -3.96 6.67 -24.12
CA MET A 1 -2.72 7.07 -23.41
C MET A 1 -1.89 5.81 -23.17
N THR A 2 -0.56 5.88 -23.35
CA THR A 2 0.33 4.75 -23.03
C THR A 2 0.47 4.60 -21.50
N PHE A 3 1.01 3.47 -21.04
CA PHE A 3 1.25 3.29 -19.61
C PHE A 3 2.30 4.27 -19.08
N GLU A 4 3.34 4.53 -19.85
CA GLU A 4 4.46 5.40 -19.47
C GLU A 4 3.98 6.83 -19.22
N ALA A 5 3.16 7.38 -20.13
CA ALA A 5 2.58 8.71 -19.97
C ALA A 5 1.67 8.80 -18.72
N PHE A 6 0.88 7.76 -18.47
CA PHE A 6 0.06 7.67 -17.27
C PHE A 6 0.91 7.59 -15.99
N TYR A 7 1.96 6.77 -16.01
CA TYR A 7 2.89 6.61 -14.89
C TYR A 7 3.56 7.94 -14.54
N GLU A 8 4.13 8.63 -15.53
CA GLU A 8 4.80 9.92 -15.34
C GLU A 8 3.86 10.98 -14.76
N GLN A 9 2.61 11.01 -15.23
CA GLN A 9 1.59 11.94 -14.73
C GLN A 9 1.19 11.64 -13.29
N GLU A 10 0.95 10.37 -12.94
CA GLU A 10 0.32 10.01 -11.67
C GLU A 10 1.31 9.68 -10.55
N LEU A 11 2.57 9.33 -10.85
CA LEU A 11 3.54 8.81 -9.87
C LEU A 11 3.64 9.67 -8.61
N LYS A 12 3.86 10.98 -8.78
CA LYS A 12 4.04 11.90 -7.65
C LYS A 12 2.80 11.96 -6.76
N SER A 13 1.61 11.98 -7.36
CA SER A 13 0.36 12.09 -6.62
C SER A 13 0.01 10.79 -5.88
N VAL A 14 0.37 9.64 -6.46
CA VAL A 14 0.19 8.31 -5.87
C VAL A 14 1.16 8.08 -4.72
N ILE A 15 2.43 8.49 -4.84
CA ILE A 15 3.39 8.47 -3.72
C ILE A 15 2.88 9.38 -2.58
N GLY A 16 2.39 10.57 -2.90
CA GLY A 16 1.82 11.48 -1.90
C GLY A 16 0.64 10.86 -1.13
N LEU A 17 -0.28 10.20 -1.83
CA LEU A 17 -1.37 9.45 -1.22
C LEU A 17 -0.86 8.31 -0.34
N ALA A 18 0.07 7.50 -0.85
CA ALA A 18 0.62 6.37 -0.11
C ALA A 18 1.33 6.84 1.17
N TYR A 19 2.04 7.97 1.11
CA TYR A 19 2.68 8.59 2.26
C TYR A 19 1.67 9.09 3.30
N ALA A 20 0.59 9.76 2.86
CA ALA A 20 -0.47 10.20 3.75
C ALA A 20 -1.15 9.04 4.49
N LEU A 21 -1.23 7.87 3.85
CA LEU A 21 -1.84 6.67 4.44
C LEU A 21 -0.89 5.83 5.29
N SER A 22 0.41 5.83 4.98
CA SER A 22 1.40 4.96 5.65
C SER A 22 2.26 5.69 6.68
N GLY A 23 2.41 7.02 6.58
CA GLY A 23 3.34 7.82 7.38
C GLY A 23 4.83 7.54 7.08
N SER A 24 5.14 6.68 6.10
CA SER A 24 6.51 6.23 5.80
C SER A 24 6.84 6.47 4.33
N ARG A 25 7.95 7.18 4.09
CA ARG A 25 8.45 7.47 2.74
C ARG A 25 8.79 6.19 1.98
N ALA A 26 9.51 5.27 2.62
CA ALA A 26 9.88 3.99 2.02
C ALA A 26 8.64 3.16 1.67
N ALA A 27 7.72 3.01 2.62
CA ALA A 27 6.47 2.28 2.37
C ALA A 27 5.63 2.94 1.26
N ALA A 28 5.63 4.27 1.18
CA ALA A 28 4.91 4.97 0.14
C ALA A 28 5.44 4.68 -1.27
N GLU A 29 6.77 4.65 -1.42
CA GLU A 29 7.43 4.33 -2.69
C GLU A 29 7.17 2.87 -3.09
N ASP A 30 7.27 1.93 -2.15
CA ASP A 30 6.97 0.51 -2.39
C ASP A 30 5.50 0.28 -2.80
N LEU A 31 4.56 0.88 -2.05
CA LEU A 31 3.12 0.78 -2.34
C LEU A 31 2.77 1.36 -3.72
N ALA A 32 3.39 2.49 -4.09
CA ALA A 32 3.19 3.09 -5.40
C ALA A 32 3.74 2.19 -6.50
N GLN A 33 4.97 1.66 -6.34
CA GLN A 33 5.58 0.73 -7.29
C GLN A 33 4.71 -0.50 -7.51
N ASP A 34 4.25 -1.15 -6.44
CA ASP A 34 3.40 -2.34 -6.54
C ASP A 34 2.07 -2.04 -7.26
N ALA A 35 1.46 -0.89 -6.98
CA ALA A 35 0.22 -0.47 -7.61
C ALA A 35 0.40 -0.20 -9.12
N PHE A 36 1.49 0.47 -9.51
CA PHE A 36 1.80 0.71 -10.92
C PHE A 36 2.24 -0.56 -11.65
N LEU A 37 2.96 -1.47 -11.00
CA LEU A 37 3.27 -2.79 -11.55
C LEU A 37 1.99 -3.61 -11.80
N ALA A 38 1.01 -3.53 -10.88
CA ALA A 38 -0.29 -4.16 -11.06
C ALA A 38 -1.07 -3.53 -12.22
N ALA A 39 -1.03 -2.20 -12.36
CA ALA A 39 -1.63 -1.50 -13.50
C ALA A 39 -0.97 -1.92 -14.82
N HIS A 40 0.36 -1.94 -14.88
CA HIS A 40 1.13 -2.31 -16.07
C HIS A 40 0.78 -3.72 -16.56
N ARG A 41 0.73 -4.70 -15.66
CA ARG A 41 0.37 -6.10 -15.97
C ARG A 41 -1.04 -6.27 -16.54
N SER A 42 -1.92 -5.28 -16.40
CA SER A 42 -3.30 -5.32 -16.88
C SER A 42 -3.67 -4.06 -17.65
N TRP A 43 -2.68 -3.40 -18.25
CA TRP A 43 -2.86 -2.05 -18.81
C TRP A 43 -3.88 -2.02 -19.94
N ASP A 44 -3.94 -3.07 -20.77
CA ASP A 44 -4.94 -3.20 -21.83
C ASP A 44 -6.38 -3.07 -21.34
N ARG A 45 -6.64 -3.43 -20.08
CA ARG A 45 -7.94 -3.28 -19.43
C ARG A 45 -8.03 -1.97 -18.65
N ILE A 46 -7.03 -1.69 -17.81
CA ILE A 46 -7.06 -0.54 -16.88
C ILE A 46 -6.98 0.80 -17.63
N GLY A 47 -6.17 0.89 -18.68
CA GLY A 47 -6.05 2.08 -19.52
C GLY A 47 -7.30 2.40 -20.34
N ARG A 48 -8.29 1.48 -20.39
CA ARG A 48 -9.61 1.71 -21.03
C ARG A 48 -10.68 2.20 -20.05
N TYR A 49 -10.38 2.29 -18.76
CA TYR A 49 -11.34 2.83 -17.79
C TYR A 49 -11.50 4.33 -18.00
N ASP A 50 -12.67 4.86 -17.63
CA ASP A 50 -12.91 6.30 -17.65
C ASP A 50 -11.94 7.06 -16.72
N LYS A 51 -11.50 6.39 -15.64
CA LYS A 51 -10.59 6.93 -14.61
C LYS A 51 -9.55 5.89 -14.15
N PRO A 52 -8.49 5.63 -14.93
CA PRO A 52 -7.44 4.69 -14.56
C PRO A 52 -6.72 5.07 -13.24
N GLU A 53 -6.58 6.36 -12.96
CA GLU A 53 -5.98 6.90 -11.73
C GLU A 53 -6.79 6.53 -10.49
N ALA A 54 -8.12 6.48 -10.59
CA ALA A 54 -8.97 6.08 -9.47
C ALA A 54 -8.76 4.60 -9.10
N TRP A 55 -8.49 3.75 -10.10
CA TRP A 55 -8.15 2.35 -9.87
C TRP A 55 -6.82 2.22 -9.13
N VAL A 56 -5.77 2.93 -9.56
CA VAL A 56 -4.45 2.90 -8.90
C VAL A 56 -4.54 3.42 -7.46
N ARG A 57 -5.25 4.53 -7.22
CA ARG A 57 -5.47 5.06 -5.87
C ARG A 57 -6.18 4.06 -4.96
N ARG A 58 -7.15 3.31 -5.50
CA ARG A 58 -7.84 2.24 -4.75
C ARG A 58 -6.91 1.08 -4.42
N VAL A 59 -6.03 0.68 -5.35
CA VAL A 59 -5.03 -0.35 -5.09
C VAL A 59 -4.10 0.09 -3.97
N VAL A 60 -3.54 1.30 -4.05
CA VAL A 60 -2.69 1.87 -2.98
C VAL A 60 -3.42 1.88 -1.64
N ALA A 61 -4.65 2.39 -1.57
CA ALA A 61 -5.41 2.42 -0.33
C ALA A 61 -5.61 1.03 0.28
N ASN A 62 -5.95 0.02 -0.54
CA ASN A 62 -6.09 -1.36 -0.09
C ASN A 62 -4.79 -1.93 0.47
N MET A 63 -3.67 -1.66 -0.21
CA MET A 63 -2.35 -2.12 0.20
C MET A 63 -1.88 -1.41 1.49
N SER A 64 -2.10 -0.10 1.62
CA SER A 64 -1.81 0.65 2.85
C SER A 64 -2.59 0.11 4.06
N VAL A 65 -3.88 -0.17 3.88
CA VAL A 65 -4.71 -0.78 4.95
C VAL A 65 -4.19 -2.17 5.31
N SER A 66 -3.75 -2.96 4.33
CA SER A 66 -3.16 -4.27 4.57
C SER A 66 -1.86 -4.18 5.37
N LEU A 67 -0.98 -3.24 4.99
CA LEU A 67 0.27 -2.96 5.68
C LEU A 67 0.02 -2.53 7.13
N PHE A 68 -0.89 -1.58 7.36
CA PHE A 68 -1.23 -1.13 8.71
C PHE A 68 -1.72 -2.29 9.60
N ARG A 69 -2.63 -3.14 9.08
CA ARG A 69 -3.10 -4.31 9.82
C ARG A 69 -1.98 -5.29 10.15
N LYS A 70 -1.01 -5.48 9.24
CA LYS A 70 0.17 -6.32 9.48
C LYS A 70 1.03 -5.74 10.60
N THR A 71 1.39 -4.45 10.53
CA THR A 71 2.19 -3.77 11.55
C THR A 71 1.53 -3.82 12.94
N VAL A 72 0.22 -3.59 13.02
CA VAL A 72 -0.52 -3.70 14.30
C VAL A 72 -0.51 -5.12 14.85
N ARG A 73 -0.64 -6.14 14.00
CA ARG A 73 -0.58 -7.56 14.43
C ARG A 73 0.81 -7.93 14.94
N GLU A 74 1.85 -7.49 14.26
CA GLU A 74 3.25 -7.72 14.64
C GLU A 74 3.58 -7.02 15.97
N ALA A 75 3.21 -5.75 16.13
CA ALA A 75 3.39 -5.01 17.38
C ALA A 75 2.67 -5.69 18.57
N ARG A 76 1.44 -6.19 18.35
CA ARG A 76 0.71 -6.96 19.37
C ARG A 76 1.37 -8.29 19.70
N ALA A 77 1.97 -8.97 18.73
CA ALA A 77 2.68 -10.22 18.96
C ALA A 77 3.95 -9.97 19.79
N ILE A 78 4.73 -8.95 19.45
CA ILE A 78 5.91 -8.54 20.22
C ILE A 78 5.53 -8.16 21.65
N ALA A 79 4.49 -7.33 21.82
CA ALA A 79 4.02 -6.95 23.16
C ALA A 79 3.57 -8.14 24.02
N ARG A 80 3.13 -9.26 23.43
CA ARG A 80 2.81 -10.50 24.16
C ARG A 80 4.06 -11.28 24.57
N LEU A 81 5.13 -11.20 23.80
CA LEU A 81 6.42 -11.84 24.11
C LEU A 81 7.16 -11.07 25.21
N ASP A 82 6.99 -9.75 25.26
CA ASP A 82 7.60 -8.87 26.26
C ASP A 82 6.89 -8.87 27.63
N VAL A 83 5.83 -9.66 27.86
CA VAL A 83 5.20 -9.80 29.18
C VAL A 83 6.03 -10.77 30.05
N PRO A 84 6.78 -10.32 31.08
CA PRO A 84 7.44 -11.21 32.02
C PRO A 84 6.38 -11.73 33.00
N GLY A 85 6.07 -13.02 32.93
CA GLY A 85 5.13 -13.66 33.85
C GLY A 85 3.86 -14.14 33.18
N ALA A 86 3.97 -15.14 32.31
CA ALA A 86 2.93 -16.18 32.26
C ALA A 86 3.00 -16.96 33.58
N VAL A 87 2.53 -16.36 34.67
CA VAL A 87 2.18 -17.11 35.88
C VAL A 87 0.93 -17.89 35.50
N LEU A 88 1.11 -19.16 35.21
CA LEU A 88 0.01 -20.12 35.12
C LEU A 88 -0.68 -20.16 36.50
N PRO A 89 -2.00 -19.93 36.61
CA PRO A 89 -2.70 -20.14 37.85
C PRO A 89 -2.68 -21.64 38.20
N SER A 90 -2.14 -21.88 39.40
CA SER A 90 -2.02 -23.08 40.26
C SER A 90 -2.28 -24.47 39.68
#